data_AF-A0A1E4A6G3-F1
#
_entry.id   AF-A0A1E4A6G3-F1
#
_cell.length_a   1.000
_cell.length_b   1.000
_cell.length_c   1.000
_cell.angle_alpha   90.00
_cell.angle_beta   90.00
_cell.angle_gamma   90.00
#
_symmetry.space_group_name_H-M   'P 1'
#
loop_
_entity.id
_entity.type
_entity.pdbx_description
1 polymer ?
#
loop_
_entity_poly.entity_id
_entity_poly.type
_entity_poly.pdbx_seq_one_letter_code
_entity_poly.pdbx_strand_id
1 'polypeptide(L)'
;MRLYLLAVPAMLLLSSLSVSAQEDVRVLHRKLKTEIEQSYKRKALTQNEYNKMMEEHRVINKSIELALIDGHLSPEEKNKILGKINRSKKRLIRYKNNNEVY
;
A
#
# COMPACT_ATOMS: atom_id res chain seq x y z
N MET A 1 -30.45 -52.89 -16.53
CA MET A 1 -31.22 -51.73 -17.06
C MET A 1 -31.38 -50.71 -15.95
N ARG A 2 -30.80 -49.51 -16.15
CA ARG A 2 -31.13 -48.18 -15.58
C ARG A 2 -31.15 -48.02 -14.06
N LEU A 3 -30.12 -47.41 -13.47
CA LEU A 3 -29.90 -45.95 -13.28
C LEU A 3 -30.83 -45.35 -12.21
N TYR A 4 -30.26 -44.91 -11.08
CA TYR A 4 -30.16 -43.51 -10.59
C TYR A 4 -29.08 -43.55 -9.47
N LEU A 5 -27.88 -42.95 -9.62
CA LEU A 5 -27.56 -41.52 -9.46
C LEU A 5 -28.19 -40.98 -8.16
N LEU A 6 -27.50 -40.37 -7.20
CA LEU A 6 -26.26 -39.62 -7.23
C LEU A 6 -25.84 -39.37 -5.77
N ALA A 7 -24.54 -39.33 -5.56
CA ALA A 7 -23.89 -38.98 -4.32
C ALA A 7 -24.28 -37.57 -3.83
N VAL A 8 -24.49 -37.40 -2.53
CA VAL A 8 -24.41 -36.08 -1.88
C VAL A 8 -23.52 -36.20 -0.64
N PRO A 9 -22.18 -36.22 -0.80
CA PRO A 9 -21.31 -35.96 0.32
C PRO A 9 -21.24 -34.44 0.53
N ALA A 10 -21.32 -34.04 1.79
CA ALA A 10 -20.59 -32.91 2.38
C ALA A 10 -20.39 -31.68 1.47
N MET A 11 -21.35 -30.77 1.46
CA MET A 11 -21.13 -29.40 0.98
C MET A 11 -21.38 -28.40 2.11
N LEU A 12 -20.54 -28.50 3.15
CA LEU A 12 -20.27 -27.41 4.09
C LEU A 12 -19.39 -26.37 3.37
N LEU A 13 -20.03 -25.62 2.48
CA LEU A 13 -19.45 -24.49 1.78
C LEU A 13 -19.67 -23.20 2.58
N LEU A 14 -18.66 -22.34 2.53
CA LEU A 14 -18.64 -20.93 2.91
C LEU A 14 -18.51 -20.60 4.40
N SER A 15 -17.28 -20.34 4.83
CA SER A 15 -16.84 -18.95 5.03
C SER A 15 -15.38 -18.93 5.50
N SER A 16 -14.44 -18.98 4.55
CA SER A 16 -13.09 -18.50 4.83
C SER A 16 -13.16 -16.99 5.01
N LEU A 17 -13.42 -16.53 6.24
CA LEU A 17 -13.17 -15.14 6.63
C LEU A 17 -11.67 -14.90 6.41
N SER A 18 -11.34 -14.34 5.25
CA SER A 18 -10.04 -13.73 5.04
C SER A 18 -10.00 -12.48 5.91
N VAL A 19 -9.63 -12.65 7.18
CA VAL A 19 -9.18 -11.54 8.01
C VAL A 19 -7.90 -11.05 7.35
N SER A 20 -8.02 -10.00 6.53
CA SER A 20 -6.87 -9.31 5.99
C SER A 20 -6.22 -8.56 7.15
N ALA A 21 -5.18 -9.16 7.74
CA ALA A 21 -4.33 -8.48 8.68
C ALA A 21 -3.77 -7.21 7.99
N GLN A 22 -4.22 -6.04 8.44
CA GLN A 22 -3.81 -4.79 7.83
C GLN A 22 -2.33 -4.54 8.11
N GLU A 23 -1.53 -4.67 7.04
CA GLU A 23 -0.06 -4.54 7.06
C GLU A 23 0.39 -3.29 7.84
N ASP A 24 1.49 -3.42 8.61
CA ASP A 24 2.04 -2.32 9.40
C ASP A 24 2.39 -1.12 8.48
N VAL A 25 1.93 0.07 8.85
CA VAL A 25 2.17 1.31 8.11
C VAL A 25 3.65 1.62 7.90
N ARG A 26 4.52 1.18 8.81
CA ARG A 26 5.98 1.29 8.69
C ARG A 26 6.53 0.39 7.58
N VAL A 27 5.95 -0.78 7.40
CA VAL A 27 6.33 -1.68 6.29
C VAL A 27 5.85 -1.09 4.96
N LEU A 28 4.60 -0.61 4.92
CA LEU A 28 4.05 0.04 3.74
C LEU A 28 4.84 1.28 3.31
N HIS A 29 5.28 2.10 4.28
CA HIS A 29 6.09 3.29 4.04
C HIS A 29 7.50 2.96 3.53
N ARG A 30 8.15 1.91 4.07
CA ARG A 30 9.41 1.38 3.54
C ARG A 30 9.27 0.86 2.11
N LYS A 31 8.22 0.07 1.83
CA LYS A 31 7.92 -0.42 0.48
C LYS A 31 7.74 0.73 -0.52
N LEU A 32 7.04 1.80 -0.10
CA LEU A 32 6.87 3.01 -0.94
C LEU A 32 8.22 3.64 -1.31
N LYS A 33 9.16 3.77 -0.35
CA LYS A 33 10.51 4.28 -0.63
C LYS A 33 11.21 3.45 -1.69
N THR A 34 11.23 2.13 -1.49
CA THR A 34 11.86 1.21 -2.43
C THR A 34 11.23 1.32 -3.83
N GLU A 35 9.90 1.46 -3.92
CA GLU A 35 9.22 1.63 -5.21
C GLU A 35 9.61 2.95 -5.89
N ILE A 36 9.72 4.05 -5.15
CA ILE A 36 10.17 5.36 -5.67
C ILE A 36 11.60 5.24 -6.22
N GLU A 37 12.52 4.68 -5.43
CA GLU A 37 13.93 4.51 -5.82
C GLU A 37 14.08 3.61 -7.06
N GLN A 38 13.33 2.50 -7.12
CA GLN A 38 13.33 1.62 -8.28
C GLN A 38 12.74 2.30 -9.52
N SER A 39 11.68 3.08 -9.37
CA SER A 39 11.06 3.81 -10.48
C SER A 39 12.02 4.86 -11.05
N TYR A 40 12.74 5.58 -10.17
CA TYR A 40 13.78 6.51 -10.58
C TYR A 40 14.95 5.82 -11.27
N LYS A 41 15.46 4.71 -10.70
CA LYS A 41 16.55 3.91 -11.30
C LYS A 41 16.19 3.41 -12.71
N ARG A 42 14.92 3.07 -12.94
CA ARG A 42 14.40 2.63 -14.25
C ARG A 42 14.05 3.80 -15.19
N LYS A 43 14.36 5.05 -14.80
CA LYS A 43 14.03 6.28 -15.53
C LYS A 43 12.53 6.47 -15.79
N ALA A 44 11.68 5.85 -14.97
CA ALA A 44 10.23 6.06 -14.98
C ALA A 44 9.80 7.31 -14.19
N LEU A 45 10.75 8.01 -13.58
CA LEU A 45 10.57 9.30 -12.92
C LEU A 45 11.67 10.24 -13.39
N THR A 46 11.33 11.50 -13.61
CA THR A 46 12.31 12.59 -13.72
C THR A 46 12.97 12.87 -12.37
N GLN A 47 14.10 13.58 -12.36
CA GLN A 47 14.75 14.02 -11.12
C GLN A 47 13.81 14.90 -10.27
N ASN A 48 13.01 15.77 -10.90
CA ASN A 48 12.06 16.63 -10.21
C ASN A 48 10.94 15.82 -9.54
N GLU A 49 10.37 14.84 -10.24
CA GLU A 49 9.34 13.97 -9.68
C GLU A 49 9.90 13.08 -8.57
N TYR A 50 11.11 12.55 -8.73
CA TYR A 50 11.81 11.84 -7.67
C TYR A 50 11.96 12.70 -6.41
N ASN A 51 12.43 13.95 -6.56
CA ASN A 51 12.58 14.88 -5.44
C ASN A 51 11.23 15.17 -4.76
N LYS A 52 10.16 15.42 -5.53
CA LYS A 52 8.79 15.59 -5.01
C LYS A 52 8.35 14.37 -4.20
N MET A 53 8.58 13.16 -4.72
CA MET A 53 8.21 11.90 -4.06
C MET A 53 9.02 11.63 -2.79
N MET A 54 10.32 11.97 -2.78
CA MET A 54 11.16 11.84 -1.59
C MET A 54 10.77 12.84 -0.50
N GLU A 55 10.34 14.04 -0.86
CA GLU A 55 9.79 15.00 0.10
C GLU A 55 8.47 14.50 0.71
N GLU A 56 7.56 13.94 -0.09
CA GLU A 56 6.36 13.28 0.46
C GLU A 56 6.71 12.13 1.42
N HIS A 57 7.70 11.30 1.05
CA HIS A 57 8.18 10.22 1.90
C HIS A 57 8.69 10.74 3.26
N ARG A 58 9.45 11.85 3.25
CA ARG A 58 9.96 12.51 4.46
C ARG A 58 8.83 13.04 5.34
N VAL A 59 7.81 13.67 4.76
CA VAL A 59 6.63 14.17 5.49
C VAL A 59 5.84 13.03 6.13
N ILE A 60 5.70 11.89 5.43
CA ILE A 60 5.06 10.70 5.99
C ILE A 60 5.90 10.13 7.13
N ASN A 61 7.23 10.07 6.98
CA ASN A 61 8.13 9.59 8.03
C ASN A 61 7.98 10.41 9.31
N LYS A 62 8.00 11.75 9.19
CA LYS A 62 7.77 12.65 10.32
C LYS A 62 6.39 12.43 10.97
N SER A 63 5.36 12.13 10.16
CA SER A 63 4.03 11.82 10.70
C SER A 63 4.03 10.51 11.51
N ILE A 64 4.81 9.51 11.09
CA ILE A 64 4.99 8.25 11.81
C ILE A 64 5.76 8.49 13.11
N GLU A 65 6.84 9.26 13.07
CA GLU A 65 7.64 9.60 14.25
C GLU A 65 6.82 10.32 15.31
N LEU A 66 6.03 11.33 14.90
CA LEU A 66 5.14 12.06 15.81
C LEU A 66 4.09 11.14 16.46
N ALA A 67 3.48 10.25 15.67
CA ALA A 67 2.49 9.29 16.17
C ALA A 67 3.11 8.19 17.06
N LEU A 68 4.44 8.06 17.09
CA LEU A 68 5.15 7.10 17.94
C LEU A 68 5.70 7.73 19.22
N ILE A 69 5.53 9.04 19.44
CA ILE A 69 6.02 9.72 20.65
C ILE A 69 5.42 9.09 21.90
N ASP A 70 4.13 8.75 21.86
CA ASP A 70 3.41 8.15 22.98
C ASP A 70 3.59 6.62 23.06
N GLY A 71 4.54 6.06 22.30
CA GLY A 71 4.94 4.65 22.30
C GLY A 71 3.94 3.69 21.64
N HIS A 72 2.79 4.17 21.18
CA HIS A 72 1.77 3.35 20.53
C HIS A 72 1.09 4.13 19.40
N LEU A 73 0.69 3.41 18.34
CA LEU A 73 -0.02 4.00 17.21
C LEU A 73 -1.52 3.71 17.36
N SER A 74 -2.33 4.74 17.60
CA SER A 74 -3.79 4.56 17.66
C SER A 74 -4.36 4.17 16.29
N PRO A 75 -5.54 3.53 16.22
CA PRO A 75 -6.20 3.21 14.95
C PRO A 75 -6.45 4.44 14.07
N GLU A 76 -6.76 5.59 14.67
CA GLU A 76 -6.99 6.83 13.94
C GLU A 76 -5.70 7.36 13.29
N GLU A 77 -4.59 7.36 14.02
CA GLU A 77 -3.29 7.76 13.49
C GLU A 77 -2.81 6.81 12.40
N LYS A 78 -2.99 5.49 12.61
CA LYS A 78 -2.71 4.47 11.61
C LYS A 78 -3.46 4.79 10.31
N ASN A 79 -4.75 5.10 10.40
CA ASN A 79 -5.58 5.45 9.24
C ASN A 79 -5.15 6.76 8.58
N LYS A 80 -4.80 7.79 9.36
CA LYS A 80 -4.27 9.06 8.84
C LYS A 80 -2.96 8.85 8.07
N ILE A 81 -2.02 8.09 8.62
CA ILE A 81 -0.74 7.74 7.98
C ILE A 81 -0.98 6.91 6.73
N LEU A 82 -1.83 5.89 6.81
CA LEU A 82 -2.19 5.07 5.65
C LEU A 82 -2.81 5.90 4.52
N GLY A 83 -3.67 6.85 4.85
CA GLY A 83 -4.24 7.79 3.89
C GLY A 83 -3.17 8.62 3.17
N LYS A 84 -2.12 9.05 3.88
CA LYS A 84 -0.97 9.74 3.27
C LYS A 84 -0.18 8.80 2.35
N ILE A 85 0.12 7.57 2.78
CA ILE A 85 0.81 6.55 1.96
C ILE A 85 0.03 6.28 0.68
N ASN A 86 -1.29 6.07 0.78
CA ASN A 86 -2.14 5.78 -0.38
C ASN A 86 -2.21 6.95 -1.37
N ARG A 87 -2.26 8.19 -0.89
CA ARG A 87 -2.18 9.38 -1.75
C ARG A 87 -0.83 9.47 -2.48
N SER A 88 0.27 9.20 -1.77
CA SER A 88 1.60 9.20 -2.36
C SER A 88 1.75 8.10 -3.41
N LYS A 89 1.27 6.88 -3.14
CA LYS A 89 1.20 5.79 -4.15
C LYS A 89 0.42 6.20 -5.40
N LYS A 90 -0.75 6.82 -5.24
CA LYS A 90 -1.53 7.33 -6.38
C LYS A 90 -0.75 8.37 -7.19
N ARG A 91 0.02 9.23 -6.53
CA ARG A 91 0.87 10.22 -7.19
C ARG A 91 2.04 9.56 -7.93
N LEU A 92 2.69 8.58 -7.31
CA LEU A 92 3.75 7.78 -7.95
C LEU A 92 3.24 7.11 -9.23
N ILE A 93 2.05 6.51 -9.20
CA ILE A 93 1.43 5.90 -10.39
C ILE A 93 1.19 6.96 -11.47
N ARG A 94 0.72 8.16 -11.10
CA ARG A 94 0.56 9.26 -12.07
C ARG A 94 1.89 9.68 -12.68
N TYR A 95 2.95 9.85 -11.91
CA TYR A 95 4.28 10.22 -12.45
C TYR A 95 4.90 9.12 -13.31
N LYS A 96 4.67 7.85 -12.97
CA LYS A 96 5.12 6.72 -13.82
C LYS A 96 4.41 6.68 -15.18
N ASN A 97 3.19 7.20 -15.26
CA ASN A 97 2.34 7.12 -16.45
C ASN A 97 2.26 8.45 -17.22
N ASN A 98 2.48 9.59 -16.56
CA ASN A 98 2.60 10.89 -17.18
C ASN A 98 4.07 11.19 -17.37
N ASN A 99 4.49 11.37 -18.62
CA ASN A 99 5.68 12.16 -18.87
C ASN A 99 5.30 13.62 -18.53
N GLU A 100 5.71 14.16 -17.38
CA GLU A 100 5.73 15.63 -17.22
C GLU A 100 6.64 16.17 -18.36
N VAL A 101 6.03 16.55 -19.49
CA VAL A 101 6.68 17.29 -20.57
C VAL A 101 6.89 18.70 -20.03
N TYR A 102 8.12 19.00 -19.59
CA TYR A 102 8.55 20.36 -19.31
C TYR A 102 9.07 21.01 -20.58
#